data_AF-A0A5M6D1I8-F1
#
_entry.id   AF-A0A5M6D1I8-F1
#
_cell.length_a   1.000
_cell.length_b   1.000
_cell.length_c   1.000
_cell.angle_alpha   90.00
_cell.angle_beta   90.00
_cell.angle_gamma   90.00
#
_symmetry.space_group_name_H-M   'P 1'
#
loop_
_entity.id
_entity.type
_entity.pdbx_description
1 polymer ?
#
loop_
_entity_poly.entity_id
_entity_poly.type
_entity_poly.pdbx_seq_one_letter_code
_entity_poly.pdbx_strand_id
1 'polypeptide(L)'
;MERAQAIRVQRPSRWDQPLDASMSDADVAWLRTRGPFNTMNASSFPSATPLEGILRYDCRLHRAEPGEVIVREGDYGSSAYLVVSGSVRVLVDSLMPEQLGRQPPVPIGWLQAARRYLRRSRHAETRSPDQVRVQTSASGPPVIRKVDDRQAVFLQDFDAILLSHETVCLGPGELFGEVAAMYRAPRSATVIAETEAMLVEIRWQGLRILRRDRRFSETLDDHYRRHWLPIHLREVPLLRFLPEENLRRVVESTELRSFGRMAWNIDYQKQRTLPAAKQIETEPVVAHEGHLPTELLILRSGFGRVSVQHGASHRTTAYLGKGHFFGLDEILFNAFRAPAAPARPYQSSLRAVGFLDALAIPVESFAEDVLPWIRKEELPSSVQALFPQAIERRSNRRRRRSAKRDAHADRTVQPSPVWPTGEAESTNESTALLEFIVQQRLNNGRDAMVIDLHRCTRCDDCVTACSGVHDGNPRFVRQGPIHDRLQFVQACMHCTDPVCMIGCPTGAIARDPDTGTVLIHDPICIGCGLCAAACPYDTIRMAEVVDGKGRPYVDESATAPIRKATKCDQCASLPSGSACVAACPHEALVRIDLSEPEPLKQWLQKRS
;
A
#
# COMPACT_ATOMS: atom_id res chain seq x y z
N MET A 1 43.42 8.16 -23.51
CA MET A 1 42.61 8.04 -22.28
C MET A 1 43.01 6.77 -21.56
N GLU A 2 43.86 6.86 -20.54
CA GLU A 2 44.10 5.74 -19.64
C GLU A 2 42.75 5.29 -19.05
N ARG A 3 42.36 4.03 -19.25
CA ARG A 3 41.21 3.46 -18.55
C ARG A 3 41.52 3.51 -17.06
N ALA A 4 40.82 4.39 -16.34
CA ALA A 4 40.98 4.53 -14.91
C ALA A 4 40.80 3.16 -14.24
N GLN A 5 41.75 2.76 -13.39
CA GLN A 5 41.83 1.43 -12.82
C GLN A 5 40.55 1.12 -12.00
N ALA A 6 39.84 0.06 -12.38
CA ALA A 6 38.55 -0.29 -11.79
C ALA A 6 38.71 -0.74 -10.32
N ILE A 7 37.71 -0.43 -9.48
CA ILE A 7 37.71 -0.78 -8.06
C ILE A 7 36.96 -2.10 -7.89
N ARG A 8 37.65 -3.15 -7.45
CA ARG A 8 37.02 -4.46 -7.18
C ARG A 8 36.25 -4.46 -5.87
N VAL A 9 35.01 -4.97 -5.90
CA VAL A 9 34.13 -5.15 -4.73
C VAL A 9 33.35 -6.45 -4.87
N GLN A 10 32.93 -7.05 -3.75
CA GLN A 10 32.07 -8.23 -3.75
C GLN A 10 30.59 -7.81 -3.78
N ARG A 11 29.77 -8.38 -4.69
CA ARG A 11 28.32 -8.14 -4.73
C ARG A 11 27.61 -8.77 -3.52
N PRO A 12 26.59 -8.09 -2.96
CA PRO A 12 25.82 -8.68 -1.89
C PRO A 12 24.94 -9.84 -2.39
N SER A 13 24.76 -10.86 -1.56
CA SER A 13 23.76 -11.91 -1.70
C SER A 13 22.45 -11.55 -0.97
N ARG A 14 21.40 -12.36 -1.14
CA ARG A 14 20.08 -12.14 -0.51
C ARG A 14 20.17 -11.98 1.02
N TRP A 15 20.98 -12.79 1.66
CA TRP A 15 21.07 -12.87 3.13
C TRP A 15 22.31 -12.19 3.69
N ASP A 16 23.03 -11.43 2.88
CA ASP A 16 24.18 -10.64 3.36
C ASP A 16 23.76 -9.54 4.36
N GLN A 17 22.49 -9.13 4.32
CA GLN A 17 21.85 -8.37 5.40
C GLN A 17 20.65 -9.16 5.95
N PRO A 18 20.86 -10.01 6.96
CA PRO A 18 19.75 -10.56 7.73
C PRO A 18 18.89 -9.43 8.32
N LEU A 19 17.61 -9.73 8.58
CA LEU A 19 16.76 -8.82 9.35
C LEU A 19 17.39 -8.51 10.72
N ASP A 20 18.04 -9.50 11.31
CA ASP A 20 18.83 -9.38 12.52
C ASP A 20 20.10 -10.22 12.42
N ALA A 21 21.25 -9.54 12.46
CA ALA A 21 22.56 -10.19 12.39
C ALA A 21 22.88 -11.03 13.62
N SER A 22 22.24 -10.75 14.77
CA SER A 22 22.48 -11.43 16.04
C SER A 22 21.75 -12.78 16.16
N MET A 23 20.73 -13.01 15.33
CA MET A 23 19.96 -14.26 15.34
C MET A 23 20.90 -15.46 15.14
N SER A 24 20.81 -16.49 15.97
CA SER A 24 21.75 -17.62 15.97
C SER A 24 21.09 -18.90 15.47
N ASP A 25 21.91 -19.93 15.17
CA ASP A 25 21.37 -21.26 14.84
C ASP A 25 20.63 -21.90 16.02
N ALA A 26 20.99 -21.53 17.26
CA ALA A 26 20.27 -21.92 18.46
C ALA A 26 18.87 -21.29 18.51
N ASP A 27 18.74 -20.02 18.13
CA ASP A 27 17.44 -19.34 18.02
C ASP A 27 16.56 -19.98 16.95
N VAL A 28 17.15 -20.34 15.81
CA VAL A 28 16.44 -21.07 14.75
C VAL A 28 15.97 -22.43 15.26
N ALA A 29 16.84 -23.20 15.92
CA ALA A 29 16.45 -24.49 16.52
C ALA A 29 15.34 -24.31 17.57
N TRP A 30 15.41 -23.26 18.38
CA TRP A 30 14.38 -22.91 19.36
C TRP A 30 13.05 -22.49 18.73
N LEU A 31 13.07 -21.82 17.58
CA LEU A 31 11.86 -21.54 16.79
C LEU A 31 11.28 -22.81 16.18
N ARG A 32 12.13 -23.73 15.73
CA ARG A 32 11.71 -25.03 15.17
C ARG A 32 11.01 -25.93 16.18
N THR A 33 11.05 -25.64 17.48
CA THR A 33 10.28 -26.37 18.50
C THR A 33 8.90 -25.75 18.79
N ARG A 34 8.59 -24.58 18.24
CA ARG A 34 7.37 -23.81 18.52
C ARG A 34 6.41 -23.77 17.36
N GLY A 35 5.11 -23.68 17.66
CA GLY A 35 4.09 -23.41 16.65
C GLY A 35 4.25 -22.00 16.08
N PRO A 36 3.95 -21.79 14.78
CA PRO A 36 3.54 -22.77 13.79
C PRO A 36 4.73 -23.54 13.16
N PHE A 37 5.97 -23.09 13.38
CA PHE A 37 7.16 -23.58 12.68
C PHE A 37 7.42 -25.07 12.89
N ASN A 38 7.23 -25.60 14.09
CA ASN A 38 7.45 -27.01 14.42
C ASN A 38 6.64 -28.00 13.56
N THR A 39 5.51 -27.57 13.01
CA THR A 39 4.64 -28.40 12.15
C THR A 39 4.84 -28.18 10.66
N MET A 40 5.66 -27.19 10.26
CA MET A 40 5.87 -26.87 8.84
C MET A 40 6.68 -27.94 8.13
N ASN A 41 6.27 -28.25 6.91
CA ASN A 41 6.98 -29.21 6.07
C ASN A 41 8.16 -28.56 5.33
N ALA A 42 9.39 -28.98 5.66
CA ALA A 42 10.62 -28.46 5.03
C ALA A 42 10.66 -28.65 3.50
N SER A 43 10.00 -29.69 2.97
CA SER A 43 9.95 -29.94 1.52
C SER A 43 9.07 -28.96 0.74
N SER A 44 8.23 -28.16 1.42
CA SER A 44 7.42 -27.11 0.80
C SER A 44 8.25 -25.90 0.35
N PHE A 45 9.55 -25.86 0.72
CA PHE A 45 10.45 -24.74 0.50
C PHE A 45 11.52 -25.07 -0.56
N PRO A 46 11.86 -24.11 -1.46
CA PRO A 46 12.95 -24.28 -2.41
C PRO A 46 14.31 -24.48 -1.72
N SER A 47 15.22 -25.23 -2.35
CA SER A 47 16.59 -25.40 -1.85
C SER A 47 17.39 -24.10 -1.76
N ALA A 48 17.06 -23.09 -2.58
CA ALA A 48 17.66 -21.76 -2.51
C ALA A 48 17.14 -20.91 -1.33
N THR A 49 15.99 -21.27 -0.75
CA THR A 49 15.35 -20.58 0.38
C THR A 49 14.72 -21.60 1.34
N PRO A 50 15.51 -22.45 2.02
CA PRO A 50 15.02 -23.41 3.00
C PRO A 50 14.40 -22.71 4.21
N LEU A 51 13.52 -23.41 4.93
CA LEU A 51 12.81 -22.88 6.09
C LEU A 51 13.77 -22.31 7.15
N GLU A 52 14.83 -23.06 7.46
CA GLU A 52 15.84 -22.68 8.45
C GLU A 52 16.53 -21.37 8.04
N GLY A 53 16.80 -21.18 6.75
CA GLY A 53 17.35 -19.94 6.23
C GLY A 53 16.35 -18.77 6.30
N ILE A 54 15.07 -19.03 6.03
CA ILE A 54 14.03 -18.00 6.21
C ILE A 54 13.95 -17.57 7.67
N LEU A 55 13.96 -18.52 8.61
CA LEU A 55 13.98 -18.21 10.04
C LEU A 55 15.24 -17.43 10.42
N ARG A 56 16.42 -17.90 9.99
CA ARG A 56 17.73 -17.33 10.34
C ARG A 56 17.94 -15.91 9.84
N TYR A 57 17.46 -15.61 8.64
CA TYR A 57 17.83 -14.40 7.92
C TYR A 57 16.64 -13.48 7.67
N ASP A 58 15.42 -13.98 7.52
CA ASP A 58 14.22 -13.18 7.25
C ASP A 58 13.37 -12.91 8.50
N CYS A 59 13.80 -13.38 9.68
CA CYS A 59 13.15 -13.12 10.96
C CYS A 59 14.09 -12.41 11.95
N ARG A 60 13.50 -11.81 13.00
CA ARG A 60 14.22 -11.37 14.21
C ARG A 60 13.41 -11.72 15.45
N LEU A 61 14.10 -11.99 16.54
CA LEU A 61 13.47 -12.08 17.85
C LEU A 61 13.36 -10.69 18.46
N HIS A 62 12.17 -10.35 18.93
CA HIS A 62 11.86 -9.05 19.52
C HIS A 62 11.26 -9.30 20.90
N ARG A 63 12.05 -9.01 21.94
CA ARG A 63 11.57 -8.97 23.32
C ARG A 63 10.96 -7.60 23.59
N ALA A 64 9.68 -7.57 23.93
CA ALA A 64 8.93 -6.36 24.21
C ALA A 64 8.60 -6.28 25.71
N GLU A 65 8.82 -5.12 26.30
CA GLU A 65 8.48 -4.84 27.70
C GLU A 65 7.03 -4.33 27.82
N PRO A 66 6.34 -4.55 28.95
CA PRO A 66 4.99 -4.00 29.17
C PRO A 66 4.91 -2.49 28.89
N GLY A 67 3.90 -2.08 28.12
CA GLY A 67 3.68 -0.69 27.72
C GLY A 67 4.49 -0.22 26.50
N GLU A 68 5.33 -1.08 25.92
CA GLU A 68 6.05 -0.80 24.68
C GLU A 68 5.13 -0.85 23.46
N VAL A 69 5.17 0.21 22.63
CA VAL A 69 4.49 0.23 21.33
C VAL A 69 5.32 -0.54 20.30
N ILE A 70 4.78 -1.66 19.83
CA ILE A 70 5.41 -2.55 18.84
C ILE A 70 5.12 -2.07 17.41
N VAL A 71 3.87 -1.64 17.16
CA VAL A 71 3.39 -1.16 15.86
C VAL A 71 2.50 0.04 16.09
N ARG A 72 2.59 1.05 15.21
CA ARG A 72 1.70 2.21 15.21
C ARG A 72 0.76 2.14 14.02
N GLU A 73 -0.48 2.57 14.24
CA GLU A 73 -1.45 2.76 13.17
C GLU A 73 -0.96 3.81 12.16
N GLY A 74 -1.27 3.59 10.89
CA GLY A 74 -0.91 4.47 9.79
C GLY A 74 0.51 4.24 9.23
N ASP A 75 1.42 3.68 10.02
CA ASP A 75 2.78 3.38 9.56
C ASP A 75 2.75 2.34 8.42
N TYR A 76 3.60 2.48 7.41
CA TYR A 76 3.77 1.41 6.42
C TYR A 76 4.71 0.33 6.95
N GLY A 77 4.13 -0.79 7.40
CA GLY A 77 4.90 -1.94 7.89
C GLY A 77 5.22 -2.96 6.80
N SER A 78 6.49 -3.33 6.66
CA SER A 78 6.96 -4.37 5.72
C SER A 78 7.20 -5.74 6.36
N SER A 79 6.72 -5.93 7.59
CA SER A 79 6.91 -7.17 8.38
C SER A 79 5.61 -7.57 9.08
N ALA A 80 5.47 -8.84 9.43
CA ALA A 80 4.44 -9.32 10.34
C ALA A 80 5.09 -9.77 11.65
N TYR A 81 4.32 -9.81 12.73
CA TYR A 81 4.79 -10.25 14.04
C TYR A 81 4.00 -11.47 14.47
N LEU A 82 4.69 -12.48 14.99
CA LEU A 82 4.11 -13.66 15.62
C LEU A 82 4.40 -13.59 17.12
N VAL A 83 3.38 -13.68 17.95
CA VAL A 83 3.56 -13.75 19.40
C VAL A 83 4.01 -15.17 19.77
N VAL A 84 5.17 -15.29 20.41
CA VAL A 84 5.73 -16.59 20.83
C VAL A 84 5.48 -16.87 22.31
N SER A 85 5.58 -15.84 23.14
CA SER A 85 5.24 -15.90 24.56
C SER A 85 4.80 -14.52 25.04
N GLY A 86 4.04 -14.47 26.14
CA GLY A 86 3.43 -13.24 26.62
C GLY A 86 2.18 -12.86 25.84
N SER A 87 1.78 -11.59 25.95
CA SER A 87 0.58 -11.06 25.31
C SER A 87 0.77 -9.61 24.87
N VAL A 88 0.07 -9.24 23.80
CA VAL A 88 0.03 -7.88 23.26
C VAL A 88 -1.41 -7.42 23.11
N ARG A 89 -1.65 -6.12 23.14
CA ARG A 89 -2.95 -5.48 22.98
C ARG A 89 -2.97 -4.67 21.69
N VAL A 90 -3.96 -4.94 20.86
CA VAL A 90 -4.28 -4.16 19.66
C VAL A 90 -5.31 -3.11 20.06
N LEU A 91 -5.00 -1.83 19.89
CA LEU A 91 -5.93 -0.73 20.06
C LEU A 91 -6.83 -0.64 18.82
N VAL A 92 -8.14 -0.67 19.03
CA VAL A 92 -9.13 -0.56 17.95
C VAL A 92 -9.40 0.90 17.57
N ASP A 93 -9.19 1.84 18.49
CA ASP A 93 -9.36 3.27 18.27
C ASP A 93 -8.02 3.99 18.04
N SER A 94 -8.02 5.00 17.16
CA SER A 94 -6.81 5.74 16.79
C SER A 94 -6.30 6.66 17.91
N LEU A 95 -5.02 6.54 18.24
CA LEU A 95 -4.34 7.47 19.15
C LEU A 95 -4.00 8.80 18.44
N MET A 96 -3.92 9.90 19.20
CA MET A 96 -3.52 11.20 18.63
C MET A 96 -2.07 11.16 18.09
N PRO A 97 -1.74 11.87 17.00
CA PRO A 97 -0.39 11.86 16.40
C PRO A 97 0.75 12.21 17.37
N GLU A 98 0.51 13.10 18.34
CA GLU A 98 1.49 13.47 19.36
C GLU A 98 1.77 12.32 20.35
N GLN A 99 0.79 11.46 20.63
CA GLN A 99 0.93 10.27 21.48
C GLN A 99 1.68 9.13 20.78
N LEU A 100 1.76 9.17 19.44
CA LEU A 100 2.47 8.19 18.60
C LEU A 100 3.94 8.55 18.35
N GLY A 101 4.43 9.66 18.91
CA GLY A 101 5.84 10.07 18.84
C GLY A 101 6.33 10.43 17.44
N ARG A 102 5.44 10.84 16.53
CA ARG A 102 5.81 11.24 15.16
C ARG A 102 6.66 12.50 15.19
N GLN A 103 7.92 12.41 14.79
CA GLN A 103 8.75 13.58 14.52
C GLN A 103 8.83 13.80 13.00
N PRO A 104 8.59 15.03 12.50
CA PRO A 104 8.82 15.33 11.09
C PRO A 104 10.30 15.12 10.77
N PRO A 105 10.64 14.71 9.52
CA PRO A 105 12.02 14.53 9.11
C PRO A 105 12.81 15.82 9.34
N VAL A 106 13.99 15.70 9.96
CA VAL A 106 14.85 16.86 10.23
C VAL A 106 15.44 17.32 8.89
N PRO A 107 15.12 18.54 8.40
CA PRO A 107 15.71 19.05 7.18
C PRO A 107 17.22 19.24 7.37
N ILE A 108 18.00 18.96 6.32
CA ILE A 108 19.43 19.22 6.34
C ILE A 108 19.69 20.72 6.62
N GLY A 109 20.66 20.99 7.50
CA GLY A 109 21.05 22.36 7.79
C GLY A 109 21.63 23.07 6.56
N TRP A 110 21.42 24.38 6.46
CA TRP A 110 21.88 25.20 5.33
C TRP A 110 23.40 25.03 5.04
N LEU A 111 24.23 24.87 6.06
CA LEU A 111 25.67 24.59 5.95
C LEU A 111 25.96 23.25 5.25
N GLN A 112 25.18 22.22 5.54
CA GLN A 112 25.30 20.91 4.87
C GLN A 112 24.80 20.98 3.43
N ALA A 113 23.69 21.68 3.17
CA ALA A 113 23.19 21.91 1.82
C ALA A 113 24.22 22.66 0.96
N ALA A 114 24.84 23.72 1.50
CA ALA A 114 25.89 24.49 0.83
C ALA A 114 27.16 23.64 0.59
N ARG A 115 27.59 22.85 1.57
CA ARG A 115 28.73 21.91 1.40
C ARG A 115 28.46 20.89 0.30
N ARG A 116 27.23 20.38 0.20
CA ARG A 116 26.83 19.43 -0.85
C ARG A 116 26.84 20.09 -2.23
N TYR A 117 26.37 21.33 -2.34
CA TYR A 117 26.45 22.12 -3.58
C TYR A 117 27.91 22.34 -4.01
N LEU A 118 28.79 22.69 -3.08
CA LEU A 118 30.22 22.93 -3.34
C LEU A 118 31.01 21.66 -3.64
N ARG A 119 30.58 20.50 -3.14
CA ARG A 119 31.21 19.18 -3.36
C ARG A 119 30.56 18.38 -4.51
N ARG A 120 29.84 19.04 -5.42
CA ARG A 120 29.28 18.39 -6.62
C ARG A 120 30.36 17.63 -7.38
N SER A 121 30.15 16.34 -7.59
CA SER A 121 31.01 15.56 -8.48
C SER A 121 30.80 15.99 -9.93
N ARG A 122 31.87 15.92 -10.73
CA ARG A 122 31.82 16.12 -12.19
C ARG A 122 31.35 14.88 -12.95
N HIS A 123 31.13 13.75 -12.27
CA HIS A 123 30.77 12.47 -12.89
C HIS A 123 29.38 12.01 -12.45
N ALA A 124 28.58 11.55 -13.41
CA ALA A 124 27.27 10.94 -13.21
C ALA A 124 27.32 9.80 -12.16
N GLU A 125 26.47 9.85 -11.13
CA GLU A 125 26.31 8.78 -10.11
C GLU A 125 27.57 8.41 -9.32
N THR A 126 28.22 9.46 -8.82
CA THR A 126 29.38 9.31 -7.92
C THR A 126 28.95 8.80 -6.55
N ARG A 127 29.54 7.69 -6.09
CA ARG A 127 29.24 7.09 -4.78
C ARG A 127 30.51 6.90 -3.95
N SER A 128 30.39 7.12 -2.64
CA SER A 128 31.48 6.82 -1.71
C SER A 128 31.63 5.29 -1.56
N PRO A 129 32.83 4.79 -1.22
CA PRO A 129 33.05 3.36 -1.00
C PRO A 129 32.08 2.74 0.03
N ASP A 130 31.63 3.52 1.02
CA ASP A 130 30.74 3.07 2.11
C ASP A 130 29.26 2.95 1.66
N GLN A 131 28.89 3.56 0.52
CA GLN A 131 27.58 3.38 -0.12
C GLN A 131 27.56 2.17 -1.09
N VAL A 132 28.73 1.59 -1.33
CA VAL A 132 28.95 0.44 -2.21
C VAL A 132 29.33 -0.81 -1.41
N ARG A 133 30.00 -0.65 -0.25
CA ARG A 133 30.36 -1.71 0.70
C ARG A 133 29.41 -1.73 1.90
N VAL A 134 29.17 -2.92 2.44
CA VAL A 134 28.48 -3.09 3.73
C VAL A 134 29.47 -2.72 4.84
N GLN A 135 29.24 -1.60 5.54
CA GLN A 135 29.93 -1.31 6.80
C GLN A 135 29.07 -1.77 7.98
N THR A 136 29.67 -2.59 8.84
CA THR A 136 29.18 -2.97 10.17
C THR A 136 29.72 -1.97 11.20
N SER A 137 28.98 -0.91 11.49
CA SER A 137 28.97 -0.21 12.80
C SER A 137 28.25 1.14 12.68
N ALA A 138 27.33 1.40 13.60
CA ALA A 138 26.74 2.71 13.79
C ALA A 138 26.99 3.17 15.23
N SER A 139 27.66 4.30 15.39
CA SER A 139 27.82 5.01 16.67
C SER A 139 27.51 6.51 16.47
N GLY A 140 26.57 7.03 17.26
CA GLY A 140 26.38 8.48 17.48
C GLY A 140 24.92 8.93 17.78
N PRO A 141 24.67 9.86 18.73
CA PRO A 141 23.39 10.04 19.48
C PRO A 141 22.53 11.26 19.01
N PRO A 142 21.31 11.60 19.54
CA PRO A 142 20.80 11.41 20.94
C PRO A 142 19.31 11.03 21.23
N VAL A 143 19.16 10.52 22.47
CA VAL A 143 18.01 10.44 23.45
C VAL A 143 16.66 9.85 23.03
N ILE A 144 16.60 8.50 23.05
CA ILE A 144 15.45 7.61 23.30
C ILE A 144 16.01 6.46 24.17
N ARG A 145 15.25 5.93 25.15
CA ARG A 145 15.74 4.87 26.05
C ARG A 145 15.99 3.58 25.24
N LYS A 146 17.21 3.05 25.30
CA LYS A 146 17.59 1.80 24.61
C LYS A 146 17.11 0.59 25.41
N VAL A 147 16.35 -0.30 24.78
CA VAL A 147 16.14 -1.69 25.21
C VAL A 147 16.85 -2.56 24.19
N ASP A 148 17.78 -3.43 24.59
CA ASP A 148 18.53 -4.34 23.70
C ASP A 148 19.03 -3.68 22.39
N ASP A 149 19.70 -2.52 22.52
CA ASP A 149 20.27 -1.71 21.42
C ASP A 149 19.32 -1.09 20.38
N ARG A 150 18.00 -1.18 20.57
CA ARG A 150 16.98 -0.54 19.71
C ARG A 150 16.26 0.63 20.39
N GLN A 151 15.68 1.52 19.57
CA GLN A 151 14.77 2.57 20.04
C GLN A 151 13.39 1.97 20.31
N ALA A 152 12.88 2.12 21.53
CA ALA A 152 11.54 1.68 21.92
C ALA A 152 10.71 2.89 22.38
N VAL A 153 9.47 2.97 21.90
CA VAL A 153 8.51 4.01 22.32
C VAL A 153 7.61 3.39 23.37
N PHE A 154 7.57 4.01 24.55
CA PHE A 154 6.71 3.60 25.64
C PHE A 154 5.58 4.61 25.79
N LEU A 155 4.36 4.13 26.01
CA LEU A 155 3.23 5.00 26.32
C LEU A 155 3.33 5.49 27.77
N GLN A 156 3.09 6.79 27.96
CA GLN A 156 2.86 7.37 29.28
C GLN A 156 1.45 6.96 29.75
N ASP A 157 1.31 6.50 31.00
CA ASP A 157 0.06 6.03 31.59
C ASP A 157 -0.63 4.86 30.85
N PHE A 158 0.15 3.81 30.56
CA PHE A 158 -0.30 2.57 29.89
C PHE A 158 -1.60 1.98 30.46
N ASP A 159 -1.74 1.86 31.79
CA ASP A 159 -2.92 1.27 32.42
C ASP A 159 -4.20 2.11 32.17
N ALA A 160 -4.07 3.44 32.13
CA ALA A 160 -5.18 4.34 31.84
C ALA A 160 -5.63 4.24 30.38
N ILE A 161 -4.70 4.02 29.45
CA ILE A 161 -5.00 3.84 28.02
C ILE A 161 -5.73 2.52 27.78
N LEU A 162 -5.27 1.41 28.39
CA LEU A 162 -5.95 0.12 28.27
C LEU A 162 -7.38 0.14 28.82
N LEU A 163 -7.63 0.91 29.87
CA LEU A 163 -8.97 1.05 30.48
C LEU A 163 -9.91 1.97 29.69
N SER A 164 -9.38 2.84 28.83
CA SER A 164 -10.15 3.86 28.12
C SER A 164 -10.45 3.53 26.65
N HIS A 165 -9.83 2.49 26.08
CA HIS A 165 -9.95 2.12 24.66
C HIS A 165 -10.43 0.68 24.47
N GLU A 166 -11.16 0.40 23.38
CA GLU A 166 -11.47 -0.97 23.00
C GLU A 166 -10.19 -1.67 22.55
N THR A 167 -9.87 -2.83 23.16
CA THR A 167 -8.64 -3.58 22.88
C THR A 167 -8.91 -5.04 22.57
N VAL A 168 -8.12 -5.59 21.64
CA VAL A 168 -8.05 -7.04 21.38
C VAL A 168 -6.74 -7.57 21.94
N CYS A 169 -6.80 -8.59 22.80
CA CYS A 169 -5.62 -9.28 23.31
C CYS A 169 -5.16 -10.33 22.31
N LEU A 170 -3.87 -10.36 21.98
CA LEU A 170 -3.23 -11.39 21.19
C LEU A 170 -2.18 -12.13 22.03
N GLY A 171 -2.24 -13.45 22.03
CA GLY A 171 -1.39 -14.36 22.80
C GLY A 171 -0.53 -15.30 21.92
N PRO A 172 0.17 -16.27 22.53
CA PRO A 172 1.10 -17.13 21.83
C PRO A 172 0.46 -17.89 20.66
N GLY A 173 1.09 -17.81 19.48
CA GLY A 173 0.61 -18.41 18.23
C GLY A 173 -0.17 -17.44 17.34
N GLU A 174 -0.59 -16.29 17.85
CA GLU A 174 -1.34 -15.29 17.09
C GLU A 174 -0.41 -14.32 16.34
N LEU A 175 -0.86 -13.86 15.17
CA LEU A 175 -0.09 -13.02 14.25
C LEU A 175 -0.74 -11.65 14.09
N PHE A 176 0.07 -10.60 13.98
CA PHE A 176 -0.44 -9.28 13.62
C PHE A 176 0.44 -8.58 12.60
N GLY A 177 -0.16 -7.69 11.84
CA GLY A 177 0.52 -6.94 10.80
C GLY A 177 0.78 -7.72 9.51
N GLU A 178 0.24 -8.93 9.39
CA GLU A 178 0.22 -9.74 8.19
C GLU A 178 -0.48 -9.03 7.03
N VAL A 179 -1.54 -8.27 7.32
CA VAL A 179 -2.30 -7.53 6.29
C VAL A 179 -1.44 -6.45 5.65
N ALA A 180 -0.80 -5.61 6.47
CA ALA A 180 0.07 -4.55 5.97
C ALA A 180 1.28 -5.13 5.22
N ALA A 181 1.89 -6.21 5.73
CA ALA A 181 3.02 -6.87 5.08
C ALA A 181 2.64 -7.50 3.72
N MET A 182 1.46 -8.13 3.63
CA MET A 182 1.02 -8.85 2.42
C MET A 182 0.35 -7.94 1.39
N TYR A 183 -0.56 -7.08 1.83
CA TYR A 183 -1.39 -6.24 0.96
C TYR A 183 -0.83 -4.84 0.78
N ARG A 184 0.26 -4.50 1.48
CA ARG A 184 1.01 -3.24 1.30
C ARG A 184 0.16 -2.02 1.67
N ALA A 185 -0.75 -2.23 2.61
CA ALA A 185 -1.55 -1.22 3.25
C ALA A 185 -0.81 -0.64 4.46
N PRO A 186 -1.11 0.60 4.87
CA PRO A 186 -0.69 1.09 6.18
C PRO A 186 -1.24 0.16 7.28
N ARG A 187 -0.59 0.16 8.44
CA ARG A 187 -1.07 -0.56 9.63
C ARG A 187 -2.45 -0.02 10.01
N SER A 188 -3.40 -0.93 10.20
CA SER A 188 -4.78 -0.62 10.57
C SER A 188 -4.97 -0.32 12.05
N ALA A 189 -3.99 -0.69 12.90
CA ALA A 189 -4.12 -0.54 14.34
C ALA A 189 -2.75 -0.37 15.00
N THR A 190 -2.76 0.20 16.21
CA THR A 190 -1.60 0.30 17.09
C THR A 190 -1.53 -0.95 17.98
N VAL A 191 -0.34 -1.52 18.16
CA VAL A 191 -0.13 -2.74 18.97
C VAL A 191 0.89 -2.45 20.06
N ILE A 192 0.55 -2.81 21.30
CA ILE A 192 1.32 -2.52 22.51
C ILE A 192 1.55 -3.83 23.26
N ALA A 193 2.72 -4.02 23.87
CA ALA A 193 2.96 -5.16 24.75
C ALA A 193 2.18 -5.03 26.06
N GLU A 194 1.41 -6.05 26.44
CA GLU A 194 0.67 -6.08 27.70
C GLU A 194 1.50 -6.69 28.83
N THR A 195 2.11 -7.83 28.53
CA THR A 195 3.10 -8.47 29.39
C THR A 195 4.46 -8.38 28.75
N GLU A 196 5.49 -8.83 29.47
CA GLU A 196 6.74 -9.16 28.81
C GLU A 196 6.46 -10.21 27.72
N ALA A 197 6.76 -9.85 26.47
CA ALA A 197 6.39 -10.64 25.30
C ALA A 197 7.61 -10.94 24.45
N MET A 198 7.67 -12.15 23.91
CA MET A 198 8.64 -12.53 22.90
C MET A 198 7.92 -12.64 21.57
N LEU A 199 8.37 -11.87 20.59
CA LEU A 199 7.78 -11.78 19.27
C LEU A 199 8.80 -12.23 18.22
N VAL A 200 8.31 -12.85 17.16
CA VAL A 200 9.10 -13.07 15.94
C VAL A 200 8.61 -12.08 14.91
N GLU A 201 9.43 -11.10 14.58
CA GLU A 201 9.16 -10.30 13.39
C GLU A 201 9.62 -11.06 12.15
N ILE A 202 8.78 -11.10 11.14
CA ILE A 202 8.99 -11.80 9.88
C ILE A 202 8.89 -10.78 8.75
N ARG A 203 9.97 -10.59 7.99
CA ARG A 203 9.93 -9.74 6.77
C ARG A 203 8.90 -10.26 5.77
N TRP A 204 8.24 -9.37 5.03
CA TRP A 204 7.20 -9.77 4.06
C TRP A 204 7.70 -10.81 3.04
N GLN A 205 8.98 -10.75 2.61
CA GLN A 205 9.55 -11.76 1.70
C GLN A 205 9.55 -13.15 2.35
N GLY A 206 9.94 -13.22 3.63
CA GLY A 206 9.92 -14.45 4.41
C GLY A 206 8.48 -14.95 4.58
N LEU A 207 7.57 -14.07 5.02
CA LEU A 207 6.15 -14.37 5.21
C LEU A 207 5.50 -14.94 3.94
N ARG A 208 5.77 -14.34 2.77
CA ARG A 208 5.26 -14.82 1.47
C ARG A 208 5.75 -16.23 1.16
N ILE A 209 6.99 -16.58 1.51
CA ILE A 209 7.53 -17.91 1.27
C ILE A 209 6.95 -18.91 2.30
N LEU A 210 6.80 -18.50 3.57
CA LEU A 210 6.16 -19.32 4.62
C LEU A 210 4.75 -19.77 4.26
N ARG A 211 3.98 -18.94 3.55
CA ARG A 211 2.64 -19.29 3.03
C ARG A 211 2.62 -20.45 2.01
N ARG A 212 3.77 -20.93 1.53
CA ARG A 212 3.82 -22.17 0.74
C ARG A 212 3.45 -23.40 1.57
N ASP A 213 3.59 -23.32 2.89
CA ASP A 213 2.99 -24.29 3.79
C ASP A 213 1.48 -24.02 3.91
N ARG A 214 0.69 -25.03 3.54
CA ARG A 214 -0.77 -24.91 3.46
C ARG A 214 -1.41 -24.65 4.82
N ARG A 215 -0.95 -25.33 5.88
CA ARG A 215 -1.50 -25.18 7.23
C ARG A 215 -1.25 -23.79 7.79
N PHE A 216 -0.04 -23.26 7.55
CA PHE A 216 0.30 -21.90 7.92
C PHE A 216 -0.54 -20.87 7.17
N SER A 217 -0.77 -21.05 5.87
CA SER A 217 -1.65 -20.15 5.11
C SER A 217 -3.10 -20.21 5.61
N GLU A 218 -3.64 -21.40 5.89
CA GLU A 218 -5.01 -21.56 6.43
C GLU A 218 -5.14 -20.89 7.81
N THR A 219 -4.11 -20.99 8.66
CA THR A 219 -4.07 -20.33 9.98
C THR A 219 -4.07 -18.81 9.84
N LEU A 220 -3.29 -18.25 8.90
CA LEU A 220 -3.28 -16.81 8.63
C LEU A 220 -4.65 -16.32 8.15
N ASP A 221 -5.31 -17.07 7.26
CA ASP A 221 -6.61 -16.68 6.72
C ASP A 221 -7.71 -16.75 7.80
N ASP A 222 -7.69 -17.76 8.67
CA ASP A 222 -8.61 -17.89 9.81
C ASP A 222 -8.40 -16.79 10.87
N HIS A 223 -7.15 -16.49 11.21
CA HIS A 223 -6.82 -15.39 12.11
C HIS A 223 -7.31 -14.04 11.56
N TYR A 224 -7.11 -13.79 10.26
CA TYR A 224 -7.66 -12.60 9.61
C TYR A 224 -9.18 -12.49 9.73
N ARG A 225 -9.90 -13.60 9.50
CA ARG A 225 -11.37 -13.61 9.59
C ARG A 225 -11.87 -13.40 11.02
N ARG A 226 -11.18 -13.93 12.03
CA ARG A 226 -11.60 -13.82 13.43
C ARG A 226 -11.33 -12.45 14.03
N HIS A 227 -10.16 -11.86 13.77
CA HIS A 227 -9.70 -10.67 14.49
C HIS A 227 -9.80 -9.39 13.65
N TRP A 228 -9.47 -9.45 12.35
CA TRP A 228 -9.34 -8.25 11.52
C TRP A 228 -10.58 -7.95 10.68
N LEU A 229 -11.25 -8.98 10.17
CA LEU A 229 -12.47 -8.79 9.38
C LEU A 229 -13.57 -8.04 10.15
N PRO A 230 -13.84 -8.31 11.44
CA PRO A 230 -14.83 -7.52 12.21
C PRO A 230 -14.47 -6.04 12.27
N ILE A 231 -13.19 -5.72 12.52
CA ILE A 231 -12.68 -4.34 12.58
C ILE A 231 -12.85 -3.66 11.21
N HIS A 232 -12.41 -4.32 10.13
CA HIS A 232 -12.55 -3.79 8.77
C HIS A 232 -14.01 -3.57 8.37
N LEU A 233 -14.91 -4.48 8.73
CA LEU A 233 -16.33 -4.30 8.47
C LEU A 233 -16.89 -3.12 9.28
N ARG A 234 -16.45 -2.89 10.52
CA ARG A 234 -16.87 -1.70 11.30
C ARG A 234 -16.40 -0.37 10.68
N GLU A 235 -15.29 -0.35 9.96
CA GLU A 235 -14.84 0.85 9.21
C GLU A 235 -15.75 1.15 8.00
N VAL A 236 -16.50 0.16 7.50
CA VAL A 236 -17.39 0.35 6.36
C VAL A 236 -18.62 1.18 6.78
N PRO A 237 -18.92 2.32 6.11
CA PRO A 237 -20.00 3.21 6.53
C PRO A 237 -21.38 2.56 6.69
N LEU A 238 -21.70 1.54 5.89
CA LEU A 238 -22.98 0.81 5.96
C LEU A 238 -23.06 -0.20 7.12
N LEU A 239 -21.91 -0.59 7.69
CA LEU A 239 -21.79 -1.71 8.64
C LEU A 239 -21.32 -1.22 10.04
N ARG A 240 -20.84 0.02 10.14
CA ARG A 240 -20.27 0.60 11.37
C ARG A 240 -21.16 0.54 12.61
N PHE A 241 -22.48 0.53 12.44
CA PHE A 241 -23.45 0.54 13.55
C PHE A 241 -24.19 -0.79 13.72
N LEU A 242 -23.67 -1.88 13.16
CA LEU A 242 -24.27 -3.19 13.36
C LEU A 242 -24.11 -3.65 14.81
N PRO A 243 -25.17 -4.16 15.45
CA PRO A 243 -25.02 -4.85 16.73
C PRO A 243 -24.06 -6.02 16.60
N GLU A 244 -23.37 -6.33 17.68
CA GLU A 244 -22.34 -7.37 17.73
C GLU A 244 -22.80 -8.72 17.19
N GLU A 245 -24.04 -9.11 17.52
CA GLU A 245 -24.63 -10.37 17.07
C GLU A 245 -24.90 -10.41 15.55
N ASN A 246 -25.27 -9.28 14.96
CA ASN A 246 -25.45 -9.14 13.52
C ASN A 246 -24.10 -9.10 12.80
N LEU A 247 -23.14 -8.35 13.37
CA LEU A 247 -21.78 -8.26 12.84
C LEU A 247 -21.13 -9.65 12.76
N ARG A 248 -21.29 -10.49 13.79
CA ARG A 248 -20.78 -11.87 13.80
C ARG A 248 -21.33 -12.71 12.64
N ARG A 249 -22.65 -12.70 12.41
CA ARG A 249 -23.25 -13.42 11.28
C ARG A 249 -22.75 -12.91 9.93
N VAL A 250 -22.61 -11.59 9.78
CA VAL A 250 -22.04 -10.99 8.56
C VAL A 250 -20.59 -11.42 8.37
N VAL A 251 -19.76 -11.44 9.42
CA VAL A 251 -18.37 -11.91 9.37
C VAL A 251 -18.30 -13.39 8.92
N GLU A 252 -19.15 -14.25 9.49
CA GLU A 252 -19.23 -15.67 9.15
C GLU A 252 -19.60 -15.89 7.67
N SER A 253 -20.56 -15.13 7.15
CA SER A 253 -21.04 -15.24 5.77
C SER A 253 -20.17 -14.52 4.74
N THR A 254 -19.32 -13.58 5.16
CA THR A 254 -18.52 -12.76 4.23
C THR A 254 -17.39 -13.58 3.60
N GLU A 255 -17.32 -13.59 2.27
CA GLU A 255 -16.26 -14.23 1.50
C GLU A 255 -15.21 -13.22 1.04
N LEU A 256 -13.93 -13.59 1.13
CA LEU A 256 -12.84 -12.83 0.52
C LEU A 256 -12.59 -13.36 -0.89
N ARG A 257 -12.81 -12.53 -1.91
CA ARG A 257 -12.62 -12.91 -3.31
C ARG A 257 -11.53 -12.07 -3.96
N SER A 258 -10.63 -12.74 -4.68
CA SER A 258 -9.55 -12.12 -5.45
C SER A 258 -9.75 -12.40 -6.93
N PHE A 259 -9.75 -11.35 -7.74
CA PHE A 259 -9.91 -11.41 -9.19
C PHE A 259 -8.62 -10.91 -9.86
N GLY A 260 -8.24 -11.57 -10.96
CA GLY A 260 -6.99 -11.26 -11.66
C GLY A 260 -5.75 -11.80 -10.94
N ARG A 261 -4.59 -11.17 -11.19
CA ARG A 261 -3.30 -11.64 -10.69
C ARG A 261 -2.55 -10.51 -10.00
N MET A 262 -1.98 -10.77 -8.82
CA MET A 262 -1.13 -9.80 -8.11
C MET A 262 0.08 -9.35 -8.94
N ALA A 263 0.58 -10.18 -9.86
CA ALA A 263 1.62 -9.81 -10.82
C ALA A 263 1.04 -9.09 -12.07
N TRP A 264 0.10 -8.18 -11.85
CA TRP A 264 -0.64 -7.47 -12.90
C TRP A 264 0.27 -6.70 -13.85
N ASN A 265 1.46 -6.29 -13.40
CA ASN A 265 2.44 -5.58 -14.21
C ASN A 265 2.91 -6.39 -15.44
N ILE A 266 3.00 -7.71 -15.31
CA ILE A 266 3.39 -8.61 -16.40
C ILE A 266 2.29 -8.65 -17.46
N ASP A 267 1.03 -8.78 -17.03
CA ASP A 267 -0.11 -8.83 -17.93
C ASP A 267 -0.33 -7.47 -18.62
N TYR A 268 -0.21 -6.38 -17.86
CA TYR A 268 -0.27 -5.01 -18.40
C TYR A 268 0.81 -4.74 -19.45
N GLN A 269 2.07 -5.11 -19.20
CA GLN A 269 3.16 -4.92 -20.18
C GLN A 269 2.87 -5.64 -21.51
N LYS A 270 2.21 -6.81 -21.48
CA LYS A 270 1.81 -7.55 -22.68
C LYS A 270 0.60 -6.93 -23.38
N GLN A 271 -0.32 -6.36 -22.62
CA GLN A 271 -1.61 -5.87 -23.11
C GLN A 271 -1.63 -4.39 -23.49
N ARG A 272 -0.69 -3.57 -22.97
CA ARG A 272 -0.70 -2.10 -23.15
C ARG A 272 -0.60 -1.64 -24.61
N THR A 273 -0.15 -2.51 -25.51
CA THR A 273 -0.07 -2.25 -26.95
C THR A 273 -1.36 -2.58 -27.70
N LEU A 274 -2.31 -3.29 -27.07
CA LEU A 274 -3.58 -3.64 -27.66
C LEU A 274 -4.50 -2.41 -27.71
N PRO A 275 -5.44 -2.35 -28.68
CA PRO A 275 -6.52 -1.37 -28.66
C PRO A 275 -7.33 -1.45 -27.36
N ALA A 276 -7.84 -0.31 -26.87
CA ALA A 276 -8.58 -0.22 -25.62
C ALA A 276 -9.70 -1.27 -25.46
N ALA A 277 -10.50 -1.48 -26.52
CA ALA A 277 -11.56 -2.49 -26.52
C ALA A 277 -11.05 -3.91 -26.23
N LYS A 278 -9.90 -4.28 -26.83
CA LYS A 278 -9.26 -5.58 -26.59
C LYS A 278 -8.63 -5.69 -25.21
N GLN A 279 -8.14 -4.58 -24.64
CA GLN A 279 -7.68 -4.59 -23.25
C GLN A 279 -8.85 -4.89 -22.30
N ILE A 280 -10.01 -4.23 -22.48
CA ILE A 280 -11.22 -4.46 -21.67
C ILE A 280 -11.68 -5.93 -21.74
N GLU A 281 -11.65 -6.54 -22.93
CA GLU A 281 -12.03 -7.95 -23.11
C GLU A 281 -11.15 -8.92 -22.31
N THR A 282 -9.87 -8.58 -22.11
CA THR A 282 -8.94 -9.43 -21.35
C THR A 282 -9.07 -9.29 -19.83
N GLU A 283 -9.80 -8.30 -19.34
CA GLU A 283 -9.98 -8.08 -17.90
C GLU A 283 -10.96 -9.09 -17.31
N PRO A 284 -10.60 -9.77 -16.20
CA PRO A 284 -11.49 -10.70 -15.52
C PRO A 284 -12.81 -10.02 -15.15
N VAL A 285 -13.93 -10.64 -15.53
CA VAL A 285 -15.24 -10.16 -15.11
C VAL A 285 -15.47 -10.56 -13.67
N VAL A 286 -15.85 -9.58 -12.86
CA VAL A 286 -16.20 -9.73 -11.45
C VAL A 286 -17.71 -9.90 -11.34
N ALA A 287 -18.47 -9.07 -12.05
CA ALA A 287 -19.93 -9.15 -12.14
C ALA A 287 -20.38 -8.78 -13.57
N HIS A 288 -21.38 -9.50 -14.07
CA HIS A 288 -21.93 -9.30 -15.41
C HIS A 288 -23.20 -8.44 -15.37
N GLU A 289 -23.25 -7.44 -16.25
CA GLU A 289 -24.48 -6.72 -16.57
C GLU A 289 -25.60 -7.71 -16.94
N GLY A 290 -26.82 -7.45 -16.47
CA GLY A 290 -27.98 -8.31 -16.75
C GLY A 290 -28.14 -9.51 -15.81
N HIS A 291 -27.14 -9.87 -15.01
CA HIS A 291 -27.29 -10.88 -13.96
C HIS A 291 -27.92 -10.28 -12.70
N LEU A 292 -28.66 -11.09 -11.94
CA LEU A 292 -29.19 -10.66 -10.64
C LEU A 292 -28.07 -10.56 -9.60
N PRO A 293 -28.11 -9.53 -8.74
CA PRO A 293 -27.16 -9.41 -7.65
C PRO A 293 -27.37 -10.53 -6.62
N THR A 294 -26.32 -11.32 -6.38
CA THR A 294 -26.29 -12.37 -5.35
C THR A 294 -25.56 -11.91 -4.09
N GLU A 295 -24.81 -10.82 -4.18
CA GLU A 295 -23.92 -10.35 -3.11
C GLU A 295 -23.64 -8.85 -3.26
N LEU A 296 -23.39 -8.19 -2.13
CA LEU A 296 -22.80 -6.87 -2.09
C LEU A 296 -21.28 -7.00 -2.14
N LEU A 297 -20.66 -6.38 -3.16
CA LEU A 297 -19.22 -6.35 -3.30
C LEU A 297 -18.64 -5.06 -2.69
N ILE A 298 -17.74 -5.20 -1.73
CA ILE A 298 -16.98 -4.11 -1.13
C ILE A 298 -15.53 -4.23 -1.57
N LEU A 299 -15.06 -3.28 -2.38
CA LEU A 299 -13.70 -3.32 -2.90
C LEU A 299 -12.70 -3.00 -1.78
N ARG A 300 -11.77 -3.92 -1.54
CA ARG A 300 -10.77 -3.81 -0.47
C ARG A 300 -9.41 -3.35 -1.00
N SER A 301 -9.01 -3.86 -2.16
CA SER A 301 -7.73 -3.53 -2.80
C SER A 301 -7.85 -3.67 -4.31
N GLY A 302 -6.95 -3.01 -5.05
CA GLY A 302 -6.99 -3.00 -6.51
C GLY A 302 -8.04 -2.04 -7.08
N PHE A 303 -8.35 -2.21 -8.37
CA PHE A 303 -9.26 -1.34 -9.11
C PHE A 303 -10.25 -2.14 -9.95
N GLY A 304 -11.50 -1.68 -9.98
CA GLY A 304 -12.57 -2.22 -10.79
C GLY A 304 -13.02 -1.21 -11.84
N ARG A 305 -13.20 -1.66 -13.09
CA ARG A 305 -13.84 -0.89 -14.15
C ARG A 305 -15.33 -1.20 -14.15
N VAL A 306 -16.15 -0.16 -14.14
CA VAL A 306 -17.59 -0.26 -14.34
C VAL A 306 -17.89 0.10 -15.78
N SER A 307 -18.48 -0.84 -16.52
CA SER A 307 -18.79 -0.63 -17.93
C SER A 307 -20.18 -1.14 -18.29
N VAL A 308 -20.80 -0.47 -19.26
CA VAL A 308 -22.09 -0.85 -19.84
C VAL A 308 -21.85 -1.31 -21.26
N GLN A 309 -22.54 -2.37 -21.69
CA GLN A 309 -22.47 -2.84 -23.05
C GLN A 309 -23.19 -1.85 -23.99
N HIS A 310 -22.49 -1.39 -25.03
CA HIS A 310 -23.04 -0.51 -26.06
C HIS A 310 -22.75 -1.10 -27.44
N GLY A 311 -23.73 -1.86 -27.97
CA GLY A 311 -23.57 -2.65 -29.18
C GLY A 311 -22.50 -3.74 -29.02
N ALA A 312 -21.49 -3.73 -29.89
CA ALA A 312 -20.34 -4.62 -29.83
C ALA A 312 -19.18 -4.08 -28.96
N SER A 313 -19.36 -2.91 -28.32
CA SER A 313 -18.32 -2.24 -27.54
C SER A 313 -18.72 -2.10 -26.07
N HIS A 314 -17.75 -1.78 -25.22
CA HIS A 314 -17.99 -1.44 -23.82
C HIS A 314 -17.78 0.06 -23.62
N ARG A 315 -18.74 0.73 -22.97
CA ARG A 315 -18.59 2.10 -22.50
C ARG A 315 -18.30 2.08 -21.01
N THR A 316 -17.11 2.51 -20.62
CA THR A 316 -16.77 2.71 -19.20
C THR A 316 -17.58 3.87 -18.65
N THR A 317 -18.23 3.67 -17.51
CA THR A 317 -19.03 4.70 -16.83
C THR A 317 -18.34 5.20 -15.56
N ALA A 318 -17.61 4.32 -14.87
CA ALA A 318 -16.91 4.66 -13.64
C ALA A 318 -15.75 3.70 -13.38
N TYR A 319 -14.93 4.07 -12.40
CA TYR A 319 -13.91 3.21 -11.81
C TYR A 319 -14.14 3.15 -10.31
N LEU A 320 -13.97 1.97 -9.73
CA LEU A 320 -14.13 1.71 -8.31
C LEU A 320 -12.79 1.27 -7.72
N GLY A 321 -12.43 1.84 -6.57
CA GLY A 321 -11.23 1.49 -5.81
C GLY A 321 -11.56 1.04 -4.39
N LYS A 322 -10.57 1.01 -3.50
CA LYS A 322 -10.77 0.69 -2.07
C LYS A 322 -11.93 1.50 -1.47
N GLY A 323 -12.80 0.84 -0.72
CA GLY A 323 -13.96 1.42 -0.03
C GLY A 323 -15.20 1.60 -0.88
N HIS A 324 -15.12 1.43 -2.21
CA HIS A 324 -16.29 1.52 -3.08
C HIS A 324 -17.13 0.24 -3.02
N PHE A 325 -18.43 0.41 -3.26
CA PHE A 325 -19.41 -0.67 -3.34
C PHE A 325 -19.80 -0.93 -4.80
N PHE A 326 -20.13 -2.18 -5.12
CA PHE A 326 -20.77 -2.54 -6.38
C PHE A 326 -22.02 -3.41 -6.09
N GLY A 327 -23.12 -3.10 -6.77
CA GLY A 327 -24.38 -3.83 -6.66
C GLY A 327 -25.38 -3.31 -5.60
N LEU A 328 -24.98 -2.32 -4.80
CA LEU A 328 -25.81 -1.83 -3.70
C LEU A 328 -27.17 -1.29 -4.18
N ASP A 329 -27.19 -0.49 -5.23
CA ASP A 329 -28.40 0.14 -5.76
C ASP A 329 -29.42 -0.90 -6.23
N GLU A 330 -28.95 -1.92 -6.96
CA GLU A 330 -29.78 -3.02 -7.41
C GLU A 330 -30.29 -3.88 -6.26
N ILE A 331 -29.45 -4.18 -5.26
CA ILE A 331 -29.85 -4.92 -4.06
C ILE A 331 -30.95 -4.16 -3.30
N LEU A 332 -30.76 -2.87 -3.05
CA LEU A 332 -31.72 -2.04 -2.33
C LEU A 332 -33.03 -1.88 -3.10
N PHE A 333 -32.95 -1.65 -4.41
CA PHE A 333 -34.15 -1.64 -5.26
C PHE A 333 -34.90 -2.97 -5.16
N ASN A 334 -34.17 -4.09 -5.23
CA ASN A 334 -34.75 -5.42 -5.16
C ASN A 334 -35.35 -5.76 -3.79
N ALA A 335 -34.81 -5.19 -2.71
CA ALA A 335 -35.34 -5.34 -1.36
C ALA A 335 -36.63 -4.54 -1.13
N PHE A 336 -36.79 -3.40 -1.82
CA PHE A 336 -37.92 -2.48 -1.60
C PHE A 336 -38.95 -2.43 -2.73
N ARG A 337 -38.70 -3.08 -3.86
CA ARG A 337 -39.66 -3.13 -4.96
C ARG A 337 -40.97 -3.79 -4.54
N ALA A 338 -42.07 -3.39 -5.19
CA ALA A 338 -43.34 -4.09 -5.04
C ALA A 338 -43.21 -5.56 -5.49
N PRO A 339 -43.92 -6.53 -4.87
CA PRO A 339 -43.82 -7.95 -5.25
C PRO A 339 -44.11 -8.24 -6.72
N ALA A 340 -44.96 -7.43 -7.36
CA ALA A 340 -45.31 -7.54 -8.77
C ALA A 340 -44.30 -6.88 -9.72
N ALA A 341 -43.38 -6.06 -9.20
CA ALA A 341 -42.35 -5.40 -10.02
C ALA A 341 -41.20 -6.38 -10.32
N PRO A 342 -40.68 -6.40 -11.56
CA PRO A 342 -39.57 -7.27 -11.92
C PRO A 342 -38.32 -6.91 -11.12
N ALA A 343 -37.48 -7.93 -10.86
CA ALA A 343 -36.18 -7.72 -10.26
C ALA A 343 -35.28 -6.91 -11.18
N ARG A 344 -34.51 -5.99 -10.60
CA ARG A 344 -33.50 -5.21 -11.29
C ARG A 344 -32.19 -6.01 -11.30
N PRO A 345 -31.70 -6.46 -12.46
CA PRO A 345 -30.35 -7.01 -12.57
C PRO A 345 -29.30 -5.89 -12.51
N TYR A 346 -28.03 -6.26 -12.40
CA TYR A 346 -26.92 -5.32 -12.52
C TYR A 346 -27.06 -4.46 -13.78
N GLN A 347 -27.02 -3.15 -13.61
CA GLN A 347 -27.12 -2.17 -14.71
C GLN A 347 -25.78 -1.97 -15.42
N SER A 348 -24.71 -2.52 -14.88
CA SER A 348 -23.36 -2.43 -15.42
C SER A 348 -22.57 -3.70 -15.08
N SER A 349 -21.47 -3.92 -15.79
CA SER A 349 -20.50 -4.96 -15.49
C SER A 349 -19.38 -4.38 -14.63
N LEU A 350 -18.85 -5.17 -13.70
CA LEU A 350 -17.63 -4.88 -12.97
C LEU A 350 -16.50 -5.78 -13.49
N ARG A 351 -15.36 -5.20 -13.85
CA ARG A 351 -14.17 -5.93 -14.33
C ARG A 351 -12.94 -5.58 -13.51
N ALA A 352 -12.11 -6.56 -13.21
CA ALA A 352 -10.88 -6.37 -12.45
C ALA A 352 -9.76 -5.80 -13.34
N VAL A 353 -9.27 -4.64 -12.96
CA VAL A 353 -8.25 -3.89 -13.69
C VAL A 353 -6.87 -4.33 -13.19
N GLY A 354 -6.38 -5.45 -13.71
CA GLY A 354 -5.15 -6.10 -13.25
C GLY A 354 -5.41 -7.07 -12.08
N PHE A 355 -5.63 -6.52 -10.88
CA PHE A 355 -6.14 -7.29 -9.74
C PHE A 355 -7.20 -6.50 -8.97
N LEU A 356 -8.11 -7.23 -8.35
CA LEU A 356 -9.13 -6.67 -7.47
C LEU A 356 -9.41 -7.66 -6.33
N ASP A 357 -9.29 -7.21 -5.09
CA ASP A 357 -9.80 -7.96 -3.94
C ASP A 357 -11.10 -7.31 -3.46
N ALA A 358 -12.11 -8.11 -3.21
CA ALA A 358 -13.38 -7.68 -2.67
C ALA A 358 -13.83 -8.55 -1.49
N LEU A 359 -14.53 -7.93 -0.55
CA LEU A 359 -15.37 -8.62 0.41
C LEU A 359 -16.75 -8.80 -0.24
N ALA A 360 -17.21 -10.04 -0.31
CA ALA A 360 -18.52 -10.39 -0.85
C ALA A 360 -19.44 -10.77 0.31
N ILE A 361 -20.46 -9.94 0.54
CA ILE A 361 -21.50 -10.20 1.54
C ILE A 361 -22.72 -10.77 0.80
N PRO A 362 -23.14 -12.02 1.05
CA PRO A 362 -24.32 -12.60 0.42
C PRO A 362 -25.56 -11.72 0.59
N VAL A 363 -26.41 -11.66 -0.43
CA VAL A 363 -27.58 -10.76 -0.44
C VAL A 363 -28.57 -11.11 0.67
N GLU A 364 -28.67 -12.38 1.04
CA GLU A 364 -29.49 -12.88 2.15
C GLU A 364 -28.99 -12.31 3.48
N SER A 365 -27.70 -12.45 3.75
CA SER A 365 -27.04 -11.90 4.94
C SER A 365 -27.14 -10.37 4.97
N PHE A 366 -26.99 -9.71 3.83
CA PHE A 366 -27.18 -8.27 3.74
C PHE A 366 -28.62 -7.87 4.08
N ALA A 367 -29.63 -8.55 3.53
CA ALA A 367 -31.03 -8.23 3.75
C ALA A 367 -31.49 -8.49 5.20
N GLU A 368 -31.02 -9.58 5.81
CA GLU A 368 -31.42 -9.97 7.17
C GLU A 368 -30.64 -9.23 8.25
N ASP A 369 -29.32 -9.15 8.10
CA ASP A 369 -28.44 -8.70 9.17
C ASP A 369 -27.96 -7.26 9.02
N VAL A 370 -27.90 -6.71 7.81
CA VAL A 370 -27.37 -5.36 7.55
C VAL A 370 -28.48 -4.34 7.34
N LEU A 371 -29.34 -4.59 6.34
CA LEU A 371 -30.37 -3.66 5.87
C LEU A 371 -31.27 -3.07 6.98
N PRO A 372 -31.67 -3.82 8.03
CA PRO A 372 -32.51 -3.27 9.10
C PRO A 372 -31.85 -2.18 9.96
N TRP A 373 -30.53 -2.00 9.84
CA TRP A 373 -29.73 -1.09 10.65
C TRP A 373 -29.17 0.10 9.85
N ILE A 374 -29.22 0.04 8.52
CA ILE A 374 -28.77 1.13 7.64
C ILE A 374 -29.63 2.37 7.88
N ARG A 375 -28.98 3.53 7.96
CA ARG A 375 -29.66 4.83 8.05
C ARG A 375 -30.03 5.32 6.66
N LYS A 376 -31.17 6.01 6.54
CA LYS A 376 -31.60 6.58 5.26
C LYS A 376 -30.57 7.57 4.71
N GLU A 377 -29.91 8.32 5.58
CA GLU A 377 -28.87 9.30 5.22
C GLU A 377 -27.58 8.62 4.75
N GLU A 378 -27.39 7.35 5.08
CA GLU A 378 -26.28 6.52 4.61
C GLU A 378 -26.60 5.88 3.26
N LEU A 379 -27.77 6.10 2.66
CA LEU A 379 -28.12 5.50 1.38
C LEU A 379 -27.89 6.47 0.21
N PRO A 380 -27.62 5.96 -1.00
CA PRO A 380 -27.62 6.75 -2.21
C PRO A 380 -28.97 7.46 -2.41
N SER A 381 -28.94 8.71 -2.88
CA SER A 381 -30.14 9.54 -3.10
C SER A 381 -31.18 8.87 -4.01
N SER A 382 -30.71 8.09 -4.99
CA SER A 382 -31.51 7.31 -5.95
C SER A 382 -32.48 6.32 -5.29
N VAL A 383 -32.13 5.82 -4.10
CA VAL A 383 -32.90 4.80 -3.36
C VAL A 383 -33.48 5.32 -2.04
N GLN A 384 -33.08 6.50 -1.57
CA GLN A 384 -33.67 7.14 -0.40
C GLN A 384 -35.19 7.35 -0.52
N ALA A 385 -35.68 7.64 -1.73
CA ALA A 385 -37.11 7.81 -2.01
C ALA A 385 -37.91 6.49 -1.89
N LEU A 386 -37.26 5.35 -2.09
CA LEU A 386 -37.86 4.01 -1.99
C LEU A 386 -37.78 3.44 -0.58
N PHE A 387 -37.07 4.11 0.34
CA PHE A 387 -36.83 3.60 1.68
C PHE A 387 -38.13 3.58 2.51
N PRO A 388 -38.64 2.42 2.94
CA PRO A 388 -39.94 2.34 3.61
C PRO A 388 -39.94 3.07 4.96
N GLN A 389 -40.94 3.92 5.19
CA GLN A 389 -41.12 4.63 6.48
C GLN A 389 -41.19 3.67 7.68
N ALA A 390 -41.62 2.42 7.48
CA ALA A 390 -41.66 1.40 8.52
C ALA A 390 -40.26 0.94 8.97
N ILE A 391 -39.30 0.85 8.03
CA ILE A 391 -37.89 0.51 8.33
C ILE A 391 -37.21 1.71 8.97
N GLU A 392 -37.45 2.92 8.47
CA GLU A 392 -36.97 4.18 9.05
C GLU A 392 -37.45 4.38 10.50
N ARG A 393 -38.71 4.04 10.82
CA ARG A 393 -39.22 4.06 12.20
C ARG A 393 -38.60 2.97 13.07
N ARG A 394 -38.33 1.77 12.52
CA ARG A 394 -37.70 0.65 13.25
C ARG A 394 -36.22 0.91 13.55
N SER A 395 -35.46 1.43 12.58
CA SER A 395 -34.05 1.82 12.77
C SER A 395 -33.93 2.93 13.82
N ASN A 396 -34.77 3.97 13.74
CA ASN A 396 -34.82 5.05 14.74
C ASN A 396 -35.26 4.59 16.14
N ARG A 397 -36.16 3.60 16.25
CA ARG A 397 -36.58 3.04 17.55
C ARG A 397 -35.50 2.12 18.16
N ARG A 398 -34.78 1.37 17.33
CA ARG A 398 -33.62 0.55 17.74
C ARG A 398 -32.44 1.43 18.17
N ARG A 399 -32.22 2.57 17.51
CA ARG A 399 -31.28 3.63 17.94
C ARG A 399 -31.53 4.10 19.37
N ARG A 400 -32.78 4.42 19.73
CA ARG A 400 -33.13 4.83 21.11
C ARG A 400 -32.82 3.76 22.17
N ARG A 401 -32.74 2.49 21.78
CA ARG A 401 -32.36 1.38 22.66
C ARG A 401 -30.85 1.16 22.72
N SER A 402 -30.13 1.29 21.60
CA SER A 402 -28.65 1.13 21.55
C SER A 402 -27.91 2.34 22.11
N ALA A 403 -28.37 3.56 21.84
CA ALA A 403 -27.79 4.79 22.39
C ALA A 403 -27.90 4.92 23.92
N LYS A 404 -28.69 4.04 24.56
CA LYS A 404 -28.77 3.92 26.02
C LYS A 404 -27.68 3.00 26.60
N ARG A 405 -26.94 2.28 25.76
CA ARG A 405 -25.85 1.36 26.13
C ARG A 405 -24.45 1.93 25.82
N ASP A 406 -24.30 2.68 24.73
CA ASP A 406 -22.99 3.16 24.27
C ASP A 406 -22.92 4.69 24.33
N ALA A 407 -22.60 5.25 25.49
CA ALA A 407 -22.54 6.70 25.74
C ALA A 407 -21.15 7.32 25.48
N HIS A 408 -20.23 6.60 24.81
CA HIS A 408 -18.82 7.05 24.65
C HIS A 408 -18.31 7.15 23.20
N ALA A 409 -19.06 6.74 22.18
CA ALA A 409 -18.56 6.71 20.79
C ALA A 409 -18.96 7.93 19.92
N ASP A 410 -19.56 8.98 20.49
CA ASP A 410 -20.16 10.09 19.71
C ASP A 410 -19.27 11.34 19.59
N ARG A 411 -17.94 11.17 19.48
CA ARG A 411 -17.05 12.30 19.16
C ARG A 411 -16.22 12.00 17.92
N THR A 412 -16.44 12.88 16.94
CA THR A 412 -15.66 13.14 15.71
C THR A 412 -15.74 12.14 14.55
N VAL A 413 -16.80 12.17 13.74
CA VAL A 413 -16.70 11.91 12.27
C VAL A 413 -17.81 12.66 11.49
N GLN A 414 -17.42 13.49 10.51
CA GLN A 414 -18.20 13.88 9.32
C GLN A 414 -17.30 13.69 8.07
N PRO A 415 -17.84 13.51 6.83
CA PRO A 415 -19.23 13.61 6.40
C PRO A 415 -19.81 12.27 5.88
N SER A 416 -21.05 12.31 5.37
CA SER A 416 -21.76 11.21 4.70
C SER A 416 -20.88 10.41 3.72
N PRO A 417 -21.19 9.13 3.45
CA PRO A 417 -20.49 8.38 2.43
C PRO A 417 -20.52 9.18 1.12
N VAL A 418 -19.37 9.41 0.51
CA VAL A 418 -19.31 9.93 -0.86
C VAL A 418 -19.77 8.80 -1.77
N TRP A 419 -21.08 8.74 -1.99
CA TRP A 419 -21.64 7.95 -3.06
C TRP A 419 -21.13 8.55 -4.36
N PRO A 420 -20.50 7.77 -5.26
CA PRO A 420 -20.34 8.23 -6.63
C PRO A 420 -21.76 8.40 -7.18
N THR A 421 -22.27 9.63 -7.10
CA THR A 421 -23.57 9.98 -7.65
C THR A 421 -23.48 9.72 -9.14
N GLY A 422 -24.33 8.83 -9.65
CA GLY A 422 -24.52 8.60 -11.09
C GLY A 422 -25.04 9.83 -11.86
N GLU A 423 -25.09 11.00 -11.21
CA GLU A 423 -25.44 12.29 -11.76
C GLU A 423 -24.25 13.25 -11.60
N ALA A 424 -23.12 12.89 -12.18
CA ALA A 424 -22.27 13.91 -12.76
C ALA A 424 -22.62 13.91 -14.25
N GLU A 425 -23.22 15.01 -14.73
CA GLU A 425 -22.99 15.45 -16.11
C GLU A 425 -21.47 15.63 -16.27
N SER A 426 -20.76 14.51 -16.44
CA SER A 426 -19.38 14.51 -16.86
C SER A 426 -19.41 15.04 -18.27
N THR A 427 -18.89 16.25 -18.46
CA THR A 427 -18.48 16.70 -19.79
C THR A 427 -17.67 15.56 -20.42
N ASN A 428 -17.94 15.27 -21.69
CA ASN A 428 -17.35 14.15 -22.43
C ASN A 428 -15.80 14.07 -22.28
N GLU A 429 -15.15 15.22 -22.08
CA GLU A 429 -13.71 15.40 -21.83
C GLU A 429 -13.23 14.85 -20.47
N SER A 430 -14.03 15.00 -19.40
CA SER A 430 -13.70 14.51 -18.05
C SER A 430 -13.58 12.98 -18.02
N THR A 431 -14.44 12.31 -18.78
CA THR A 431 -14.50 10.84 -18.88
C THR A 431 -13.35 10.30 -19.73
N ALA A 432 -12.95 11.01 -20.79
CA ALA A 432 -11.83 10.62 -21.63
C ALA A 432 -10.49 10.62 -20.86
N LEU A 433 -10.23 11.66 -20.05
CA LEU A 433 -9.02 11.75 -19.24
C LEU A 433 -8.96 10.64 -18.16
N LEU A 434 -10.07 10.39 -17.48
CA LEU A 434 -10.18 9.30 -16.49
C LEU A 434 -9.95 7.93 -17.14
N GLU A 435 -10.56 7.69 -18.30
CA GLU A 435 -10.36 6.47 -19.09
C GLU A 435 -8.90 6.30 -19.47
N PHE A 436 -8.26 7.36 -19.95
CA PHE A 436 -6.84 7.35 -20.28
C PHE A 436 -5.95 7.02 -19.07
N ILE A 437 -6.18 7.68 -17.93
CA ILE A 437 -5.43 7.45 -16.69
C ILE A 437 -5.49 5.97 -16.30
N VAL A 438 -6.67 5.37 -16.34
CA VAL A 438 -6.83 3.97 -15.93
C VAL A 438 -6.32 2.99 -16.98
N GLN A 439 -6.54 3.24 -18.27
CA GLN A 439 -5.96 2.42 -19.35
C GLN A 439 -4.43 2.38 -19.26
N GLN A 440 -3.81 3.51 -18.96
CA GLN A 440 -2.36 3.60 -18.74
C GLN A 440 -1.92 3.16 -17.33
N ARG A 441 -2.87 2.69 -16.50
CA ARG A 441 -2.68 2.29 -15.09
C ARG A 441 -2.00 3.37 -14.24
N LEU A 442 -2.16 4.64 -14.61
CA LEU A 442 -1.55 5.79 -13.93
C LEU A 442 -2.22 6.06 -12.58
N ASN A 443 -3.46 5.58 -12.39
CA ASN A 443 -4.20 5.63 -11.13
C ASN A 443 -3.53 4.87 -9.97
N ASN A 444 -2.54 4.04 -10.24
CA ASN A 444 -1.72 3.44 -9.19
C ASN A 444 -0.71 4.44 -8.60
N GLY A 445 -0.44 5.58 -9.27
CA GLY A 445 0.56 6.56 -8.86
C GLY A 445 0.05 7.54 -7.80
N ARG A 446 0.65 7.53 -6.61
CA ARG A 446 0.38 8.52 -5.54
C ARG A 446 1.12 9.83 -5.74
N ASP A 447 2.19 9.78 -6.52
CA ASP A 447 3.04 10.92 -6.84
C ASP A 447 3.44 10.85 -8.31
N ALA A 448 2.45 10.80 -9.20
CA ALA A 448 2.72 10.88 -10.63
C ALA A 448 3.27 12.26 -10.97
N MET A 449 4.22 12.33 -11.90
CA MET A 449 4.73 13.60 -12.41
C MET A 449 3.97 13.96 -13.69
N VAL A 450 3.36 15.15 -13.72
CA VAL A 450 2.55 15.62 -14.85
C VAL A 450 3.09 16.96 -15.35
N ILE A 451 3.24 17.11 -16.66
CA ILE A 451 3.57 18.38 -17.32
C ILE A 451 2.34 18.94 -18.03
N ASP A 452 2.03 20.21 -17.78
CA ASP A 452 1.16 21.02 -18.64
C ASP A 452 1.94 21.52 -19.85
N LEU A 453 1.67 20.93 -21.01
CA LEU A 453 2.33 21.26 -22.27
C LEU A 453 1.99 22.67 -22.78
N HIS A 454 0.88 23.28 -22.33
CA HIS A 454 0.56 24.66 -22.69
C HIS A 454 1.45 25.69 -21.96
N ARG A 455 2.00 25.32 -20.79
CA ARG A 455 2.89 26.18 -19.99
C ARG A 455 4.37 25.80 -20.15
N CYS A 456 4.65 24.59 -20.58
CA CYS A 456 6.02 24.09 -20.69
C CYS A 456 6.74 24.63 -21.94
N THR A 457 7.75 25.46 -21.73
CA THR A 457 8.64 25.99 -22.79
C THR A 457 9.77 25.02 -23.17
N ARG A 458 9.83 23.86 -22.51
CA ARG A 458 10.88 22.84 -22.68
C ARG A 458 12.32 23.32 -22.40
N CYS A 459 12.50 24.32 -21.52
CA CYS A 459 13.80 24.89 -21.14
C CYS A 459 14.81 23.94 -20.44
N ASP A 460 14.41 22.72 -20.06
CA ASP A 460 15.24 21.73 -19.34
C ASP A 460 15.70 22.08 -17.92
N ASP A 461 15.19 23.16 -17.31
CA ASP A 461 15.52 23.52 -15.92
C ASP A 461 15.17 22.41 -14.92
N CYS A 462 14.04 21.73 -15.13
CA CYS A 462 13.62 20.62 -14.28
C CYS A 462 14.58 19.40 -14.37
N VAL A 463 15.12 19.12 -15.56
CA VAL A 463 16.08 18.03 -15.81
C VAL A 463 17.43 18.40 -15.20
N THR A 464 17.88 19.64 -15.44
CA THR A 464 19.13 20.19 -14.91
C THR A 464 19.13 20.19 -13.38
N ALA A 465 18.03 20.62 -12.75
CA ALA A 465 17.89 20.61 -11.30
C ALA A 465 17.94 19.19 -10.73
N CYS A 466 17.21 18.25 -11.32
CA CYS A 466 17.23 16.85 -10.88
C CYS A 466 18.61 16.23 -11.03
N SER A 467 19.23 16.36 -12.20
CA SER A 467 20.59 15.89 -12.46
C SER A 467 21.58 16.49 -11.44
N GLY A 468 21.48 17.78 -11.17
CA GLY A 468 22.36 18.47 -10.23
C GLY A 468 22.18 18.06 -8.76
N VAL A 469 21.04 17.50 -8.37
CA VAL A 469 20.80 16.94 -7.02
C VAL A 469 21.31 15.51 -6.90
N HIS A 470 21.40 14.80 -8.03
CA HIS A 470 21.76 13.39 -8.13
C HIS A 470 23.05 13.18 -8.93
N ASP A 471 24.04 14.03 -8.66
CA ASP A 471 25.41 13.91 -9.16
C ASP A 471 25.48 13.61 -10.66
N GLY A 472 24.70 14.30 -11.49
CA GLY A 472 24.72 14.13 -12.95
C GLY A 472 23.73 13.11 -13.52
N ASN A 473 22.93 12.42 -12.69
CA ASN A 473 21.93 11.45 -13.16
C ASN A 473 20.49 11.96 -12.95
N PRO A 474 19.83 12.48 -13.99
CA PRO A 474 18.42 12.83 -13.90
C PRO A 474 17.58 11.56 -13.71
N ARG A 475 16.79 11.55 -12.63
CA ARG A 475 15.98 10.40 -12.21
C ARG A 475 14.56 10.37 -12.81
N PHE A 476 14.38 11.10 -13.91
CA PHE A 476 13.17 11.08 -14.75
C PHE A 476 13.53 11.46 -16.20
N VAL A 477 12.59 11.23 -17.12
CA VAL A 477 12.71 11.61 -18.53
C VAL A 477 11.44 12.35 -18.94
N ARG A 478 11.54 13.45 -19.69
CA ARG A 478 10.40 14.21 -20.25
C ARG A 478 9.71 13.46 -21.42
N GLN A 479 9.41 12.20 -21.20
CA GLN A 479 8.72 11.27 -22.09
C GLN A 479 7.57 10.63 -21.33
N GLY A 480 6.61 10.03 -22.03
CA GLY A 480 5.48 9.33 -21.45
C GLY A 480 4.17 9.67 -22.18
N PRO A 481 3.07 9.02 -21.77
CA PRO A 481 1.82 9.11 -22.52
C PRO A 481 1.22 10.53 -22.37
N ILE A 482 0.61 11.00 -23.45
CA ILE A 482 0.03 12.35 -23.56
C ILE A 482 -1.48 12.23 -23.73
N HIS A 483 -2.23 13.05 -23.00
CA HIS A 483 -3.66 13.25 -23.19
C HIS A 483 -3.91 14.76 -23.24
N ASP A 484 -4.36 15.26 -24.39
CA ASP A 484 -4.50 16.69 -24.69
C ASP A 484 -3.25 17.50 -24.31
N ARG A 485 -3.40 18.46 -23.39
CA ARG A 485 -2.30 19.30 -22.89
C ARG A 485 -1.45 18.64 -21.81
N LEU A 486 -1.75 17.41 -21.38
CA LEU A 486 -1.10 16.77 -20.24
C LEU A 486 -0.15 15.67 -20.69
N GLN A 487 1.11 15.78 -20.27
CA GLN A 487 2.10 14.72 -20.41
C GLN A 487 2.35 14.07 -19.05
N PHE A 488 2.10 12.76 -18.95
CA PHE A 488 2.40 11.97 -17.76
C PHE A 488 3.82 11.44 -17.89
N VAL A 489 4.73 11.99 -17.09
CA VAL A 489 6.17 11.83 -17.25
C VAL A 489 6.64 10.47 -16.76
N GLN A 490 7.60 9.88 -17.45
CA GLN A 490 8.39 8.73 -17.02
C GLN A 490 9.28 9.10 -15.83
N ALA A 491 8.65 9.24 -14.67
CA ALA A 491 9.24 9.41 -13.36
C ALA A 491 8.59 8.42 -12.38
N CYS A 492 9.33 7.95 -11.37
CA CYS A 492 8.75 7.06 -10.37
C CYS A 492 7.50 7.69 -9.74
N MET A 493 6.39 6.96 -9.73
CA MET A 493 5.08 7.43 -9.24
C MET A 493 4.82 7.11 -7.77
N HIS A 494 5.77 6.48 -7.07
CA HIS A 494 5.65 5.98 -5.69
C HIS A 494 4.34 5.22 -5.44
N CYS A 495 4.04 4.36 -6.42
CA CYS A 495 2.73 3.77 -6.62
C CYS A 495 2.16 3.13 -5.36
N THR A 496 0.85 3.18 -5.17
CA THR A 496 0.12 2.49 -4.09
C THR A 496 0.51 1.02 -4.01
N ASP A 497 0.55 0.35 -5.17
CA ASP A 497 1.12 -0.97 -5.37
C ASP A 497 2.51 -0.86 -6.06
N PRO A 498 3.62 -0.90 -5.31
CA PRO A 498 4.96 -0.89 -5.87
C PRO A 498 5.42 -2.31 -6.21
N VAL A 499 5.08 -2.79 -7.42
CA VAL A 499 5.54 -4.11 -7.92
C VAL A 499 7.07 -4.27 -7.93
N CYS A 500 7.80 -3.17 -8.02
CA CYS A 500 9.27 -3.15 -7.92
C CYS A 500 9.79 -3.59 -6.55
N MET A 501 9.00 -3.42 -5.48
CA MET A 501 9.30 -3.94 -4.15
C MET A 501 9.18 -5.46 -4.10
N ILE A 502 8.16 -6.03 -4.75
CA ILE A 502 7.91 -7.48 -4.75
C ILE A 502 9.07 -8.26 -5.39
N GLY A 503 9.59 -7.74 -6.49
CA GLY A 503 10.66 -8.39 -7.24
C GLY A 503 12.04 -8.29 -6.57
N CYS A 504 12.20 -7.51 -5.49
CA CYS A 504 13.51 -7.27 -4.90
C CYS A 504 13.93 -8.41 -3.96
N PRO A 505 14.93 -9.24 -4.32
CA PRO A 505 15.31 -10.40 -3.52
C PRO A 505 15.95 -10.02 -2.19
N THR A 506 16.60 -8.86 -2.11
CA THR A 506 17.33 -8.38 -0.91
C THR A 506 16.51 -7.44 -0.05
N GLY A 507 15.31 -7.05 -0.50
CA GLY A 507 14.53 -6.00 0.19
C GLY A 507 15.12 -4.59 0.06
N ALA A 508 16.04 -4.37 -0.88
CA ALA A 508 16.62 -3.05 -1.14
C ALA A 508 15.62 -1.98 -1.56
N ILE A 509 14.45 -2.37 -2.04
CA ILE A 509 13.36 -1.42 -2.29
C ILE A 509 12.36 -1.59 -1.17
N ALA A 510 12.08 -0.51 -0.44
CA ALA A 510 11.12 -0.48 0.66
C ALA A 510 10.28 0.79 0.60
N ARG A 511 9.13 0.77 1.25
CA ARG A 511 8.34 1.99 1.47
C ARG A 511 8.73 2.57 2.81
N ASP A 512 9.05 3.86 2.81
CA ASP A 512 9.31 4.60 4.04
C ASP A 512 8.03 4.64 4.90
N PRO A 513 8.10 4.27 6.19
CA PRO A 513 6.93 4.14 7.06
C PRO A 513 6.24 5.48 7.34
N ASP A 514 7.02 6.57 7.43
CA ASP A 514 6.53 7.89 7.83
C ASP A 514 6.00 8.69 6.63
N THR A 515 6.76 8.70 5.53
CA THR A 515 6.43 9.49 4.33
C THR A 515 5.61 8.71 3.29
N GLY A 516 5.62 7.38 3.36
CA GLY A 516 5.04 6.53 2.33
C GLY A 516 5.82 6.52 1.01
N THR A 517 6.97 7.19 0.92
CA THR A 517 7.80 7.22 -0.29
C THR A 517 8.47 5.86 -0.50
N VAL A 518 8.33 5.27 -1.69
CA VAL A 518 9.11 4.07 -2.06
C VAL A 518 10.56 4.50 -2.30
N LEU A 519 11.53 3.91 -1.63
CA LEU A 519 12.96 4.25 -1.70
C LEU A 519 13.81 3.03 -2.05
N ILE A 520 15.01 3.27 -2.59
CA ILE A 520 16.03 2.23 -2.79
C ILE A 520 17.13 2.44 -1.74
N HIS A 521 17.35 1.45 -0.90
CA HIS A 521 18.48 1.36 0.01
C HIS A 521 19.69 0.85 -0.75
N ASP A 522 20.53 1.78 -1.19
CA ASP A 522 21.72 1.50 -2.00
C ASP A 522 22.67 0.43 -1.41
N PRO A 523 22.94 0.37 -0.08
CA PRO A 523 23.89 -0.60 0.47
C PRO A 523 23.51 -2.06 0.21
N ILE A 524 22.20 -2.38 0.19
CA ILE A 524 21.68 -3.74 -0.05
C ILE A 524 21.23 -3.98 -1.49
N CYS A 525 21.32 -2.97 -2.35
CA CYS A 525 21.01 -3.12 -3.75
C CYS A 525 22.13 -3.89 -4.46
N ILE A 526 21.82 -5.11 -4.89
CA ILE A 526 22.76 -6.01 -5.59
C ILE A 526 22.85 -5.75 -7.10
N GLY A 527 22.06 -4.81 -7.62
CA GLY A 527 22.09 -4.47 -9.03
C GLY A 527 21.47 -5.52 -9.97
N CYS A 528 20.60 -6.41 -9.47
CA CYS A 528 20.05 -7.52 -10.27
C CYS A 528 19.08 -7.10 -11.40
N GLY A 529 18.57 -5.86 -11.40
CA GLY A 529 17.70 -5.34 -12.45
C GLY A 529 16.26 -5.85 -12.45
N LEU A 530 15.88 -6.78 -11.55
CA LEU A 530 14.51 -7.30 -11.47
C LEU A 530 13.46 -6.19 -11.24
N CYS A 531 13.79 -5.20 -10.41
CA CYS A 531 12.93 -4.04 -10.18
C CYS A 531 12.74 -3.17 -11.43
N ALA A 532 13.79 -3.02 -12.26
CA ALA A 532 13.73 -2.28 -13.51
C ALA A 532 12.84 -2.99 -14.52
N ALA A 533 13.00 -4.31 -14.67
CA ALA A 533 12.15 -5.13 -15.54
C ALA A 533 10.68 -5.17 -15.07
N ALA A 534 10.45 -5.17 -13.76
CA ALA A 534 9.11 -5.24 -13.19
C ALA A 534 8.34 -3.91 -13.28
N CYS A 535 9.02 -2.76 -13.42
CA CYS A 535 8.37 -1.46 -13.43
C CYS A 535 7.49 -1.29 -14.69
N PRO A 536 6.16 -1.11 -14.57
CA PRO A 536 5.28 -1.01 -15.74
C PRO A 536 5.42 0.32 -16.49
N TYR A 537 6.07 1.30 -15.87
CA TYR A 537 6.25 2.66 -16.41
C TYR A 537 7.69 2.92 -16.90
N ASP A 538 8.57 1.91 -16.84
CA ASP A 538 9.96 2.00 -17.30
C ASP A 538 10.77 3.12 -16.60
N THR A 539 10.46 3.40 -15.33
CA THR A 539 11.00 4.55 -14.56
C THR A 539 12.27 4.23 -13.75
N ILE A 540 12.59 2.95 -13.57
CA ILE A 540 13.76 2.51 -12.82
C ILE A 540 14.88 2.22 -13.81
N ARG A 541 16.02 2.90 -13.66
CA ARG A 541 17.18 2.79 -14.55
C ARG A 541 18.36 2.13 -13.86
N MET A 542 19.07 1.29 -14.60
CA MET A 542 20.33 0.69 -14.12
C MET A 542 21.48 1.62 -14.46
N ALA A 543 21.95 2.39 -13.47
CA ALA A 543 23.06 3.32 -13.63
C ALA A 543 24.37 2.66 -13.23
N GLU A 544 25.42 2.90 -14.00
CA GLU A 544 26.79 2.52 -13.64
C GLU A 544 27.22 3.29 -12.40
N VAL A 545 27.82 2.58 -11.44
CA VAL A 545 28.30 3.19 -10.20
C VAL A 545 29.78 3.49 -10.35
N VAL A 546 30.15 4.74 -10.12
CA VAL A 546 31.54 5.22 -10.17
C VAL A 546 31.93 5.88 -8.85
N ASP A 547 33.23 5.92 -8.56
CA ASP A 547 33.76 6.65 -7.41
C ASP A 547 33.87 8.16 -7.66
N GLY A 548 34.34 8.91 -6.66
CA GLY A 548 34.60 10.37 -6.74
C GLY A 548 35.52 10.82 -7.88
N LYS A 549 36.24 9.89 -8.49
CA LYS A 549 37.21 10.12 -9.57
C LYS A 549 36.74 9.53 -10.91
N GLY A 550 35.49 9.03 -10.99
CA GLY A 550 34.93 8.42 -12.20
C GLY A 550 35.42 7.00 -12.46
N ARG A 551 36.04 6.32 -11.49
CA ARG A 551 36.47 4.92 -11.62
C ARG A 551 35.28 3.99 -11.42
N PRO A 552 35.01 3.05 -12.34
CA PRO A 552 33.90 2.12 -12.19
C PRO A 552 34.20 1.11 -11.09
N TYR A 553 33.17 0.79 -10.29
CA TYR A 553 33.21 -0.38 -9.43
C TYR A 553 32.94 -1.63 -10.28
N VAL A 554 33.75 -2.67 -10.12
CA VAL A 554 33.60 -3.97 -10.79
C VAL A 554 33.50 -5.06 -9.74
N ASP A 555 32.74 -6.11 -10.04
CA ASP A 555 32.66 -7.25 -9.13
C ASP A 555 33.97 -8.05 -9.13
N GLU A 556 34.34 -8.70 -8.04
CA GLU A 556 35.54 -9.55 -8.00
C GLU A 556 35.50 -10.70 -9.01
N SER A 557 34.29 -11.23 -9.28
CA SER A 557 34.05 -12.34 -10.20
C SER A 557 33.74 -11.89 -11.64
N ALA A 558 33.54 -10.59 -11.89
CA ALA A 558 33.11 -10.08 -13.19
C ALA A 558 33.95 -8.90 -13.69
N THR A 559 34.07 -8.78 -15.01
CA THR A 559 34.82 -7.68 -15.65
C THR A 559 33.95 -6.46 -16.00
N ALA A 560 32.62 -6.61 -15.93
CA ALA A 560 31.67 -5.54 -16.24
C ALA A 560 31.44 -4.60 -15.05
N PRO A 561 31.25 -3.28 -15.28
CA PRO A 561 30.90 -2.33 -14.22
C PRO A 561 29.62 -2.73 -13.49
N ILE A 562 29.62 -2.54 -12.17
CA ILE A 562 28.46 -2.71 -11.33
C ILE A 562 27.46 -1.61 -11.67
N ARG A 563 26.24 -2.04 -12.01
CA ARG A 563 25.11 -1.15 -12.19
C ARG A 563 24.16 -1.31 -11.02
N LYS A 564 23.70 -0.20 -10.44
CA LYS A 564 22.67 -0.21 -9.40
C LYS A 564 21.40 0.46 -9.92
N ALA A 565 20.27 0.04 -9.36
CA ALA A 565 18.98 0.61 -9.72
C ALA A 565 18.88 2.05 -9.20
N THR A 566 18.35 2.95 -10.02
CA THR A 566 18.13 4.36 -9.72
C THR A 566 16.72 4.75 -10.13
N LYS A 567 16.08 5.61 -9.33
CA LYS A 567 14.72 6.12 -9.57
C LYS A 567 14.50 7.36 -8.72
N CYS A 568 13.49 8.16 -9.05
CA CYS A 568 13.10 9.32 -8.24
C CYS A 568 12.86 8.91 -6.75
N ASP A 569 13.38 9.74 -5.84
CA ASP A 569 13.29 9.65 -4.38
C ASP A 569 12.57 10.88 -3.78
N GLN A 570 11.82 11.60 -4.63
CA GLN A 570 11.13 12.88 -4.35
C GLN A 570 12.03 14.00 -3.84
N CYS A 571 13.36 13.83 -3.89
CA CYS A 571 14.29 14.69 -3.20
C CYS A 571 13.88 14.89 -1.72
N ALA A 572 13.38 13.83 -1.05
CA ALA A 572 12.81 13.91 0.30
C ALA A 572 13.75 14.52 1.37
N SER A 573 15.07 14.53 1.09
CA SER A 573 16.08 15.17 1.95
C SER A 573 16.21 16.69 1.75
N LEU A 574 15.57 17.27 0.73
CA LEU A 574 15.63 18.70 0.45
C LEU A 574 14.44 19.44 1.09
N PRO A 575 14.67 20.58 1.76
CA PRO A 575 13.59 21.39 2.31
C PRO A 575 12.60 21.91 1.26
N SER A 576 13.06 22.13 0.03
CA SER A 576 12.24 22.56 -1.11
C SER A 576 11.35 21.45 -1.69
N GLY A 577 11.45 20.21 -1.19
CA GLY A 577 10.87 19.04 -1.82
C GLY A 577 11.50 18.73 -3.18
N SER A 578 10.67 18.26 -4.12
CA SER A 578 11.10 17.84 -5.46
C SER A 578 11.76 18.98 -6.24
N ALA A 579 13.10 18.91 -6.38
CA ALA A 579 13.89 19.94 -7.04
C ALA A 579 13.46 20.24 -8.48
N CYS A 580 13.01 19.21 -9.22
CA CYS A 580 12.51 19.38 -10.58
C CYS A 580 11.22 20.21 -10.69
N VAL A 581 10.33 20.09 -9.70
CA VAL A 581 9.09 20.89 -9.62
C VAL A 581 9.44 22.32 -9.24
N ALA A 582 10.23 22.49 -8.18
CA ALA A 582 10.65 23.80 -7.67
C ALA A 582 11.44 24.62 -8.72
N ALA A 583 12.18 23.95 -9.60
CA ALA A 583 12.97 24.60 -10.64
C ALA A 583 12.18 25.03 -11.88
N CYS A 584 10.89 24.68 -12.01
CA CYS A 584 10.12 25.03 -13.20
C CYS A 584 9.68 26.51 -13.15
N PRO A 585 10.23 27.41 -14.01
CA PRO A 585 9.92 28.84 -13.95
C PRO A 585 8.48 29.16 -14.41
N HIS A 586 7.82 28.22 -15.07
CA HIS A 586 6.47 28.37 -15.61
C HIS A 586 5.42 27.61 -14.79
N GLU A 587 5.81 26.96 -13.70
CA GLU A 587 4.96 26.08 -12.86
C GLU A 587 4.17 25.05 -13.69
N ALA A 588 4.81 24.57 -14.77
CA ALA A 588 4.22 23.62 -15.70
C ALA A 588 4.28 22.18 -15.20
N LEU A 589 5.07 21.90 -14.16
CA LEU A 589 5.32 20.55 -13.63
C LEU A 589 4.67 20.39 -12.25
N VAL A 590 4.05 19.24 -11.99
CA VAL A 590 3.49 18.90 -10.67
C VAL A 590 3.73 17.44 -10.30
N ARG A 591 3.76 17.16 -8.99
CA ARG A 591 3.65 15.82 -8.42
C ARG A 591 2.26 15.67 -7.84
N ILE A 592 1.52 14.65 -8.25
CA ILE A 592 0.09 14.55 -7.97
C ILE A 592 -0.34 13.11 -7.73
N ASP A 593 -1.27 12.94 -6.80
CA ASP A 593 -1.95 11.66 -6.58
C ASP A 593 -2.99 11.46 -7.69
N LEU A 594 -2.83 10.37 -8.45
CA LEU A 594 -3.76 9.96 -9.51
C LEU A 594 -4.67 8.81 -9.07
N SER A 595 -4.52 8.31 -7.84
CA SER A 595 -5.47 7.35 -7.27
C SER A 595 -6.84 7.98 -7.01
N GLU A 596 -6.88 9.31 -6.91
CA GLU A 596 -8.09 10.11 -6.84
C GLU A 596 -8.15 11.11 -8.01
N PRO A 597 -9.35 11.37 -8.58
CA PRO A 597 -9.49 12.31 -9.70
C PRO A 597 -9.43 13.78 -9.26
N GLU A 598 -9.74 14.06 -8.00
CA GLU A 598 -9.97 15.42 -7.48
C GLU A 598 -8.71 16.30 -7.47
N PRO A 599 -7.53 15.83 -7.01
CA PRO A 599 -6.31 16.64 -7.04
C PRO A 599 -5.98 17.16 -8.44
N LEU A 600 -6.10 16.29 -9.47
CA LEU A 600 -5.84 16.67 -10.85
C LEU A 600 -6.84 17.70 -11.36
N LYS A 601 -8.14 17.51 -11.10
CA LYS A 601 -9.17 18.48 -11.47
C LYS A 601 -8.90 19.86 -10.87
N GLN A 602 -8.59 19.93 -9.57
CA GLN A 602 -8.28 21.19 -8.89
C GLN A 602 -7.02 21.86 -9.46
N TRP A 603 -6.00 21.06 -9.79
CA TRP A 603 -4.77 21.57 -10.40
C TRP A 603 -5.01 22.15 -11.79
N LEU A 604 -5.89 21.51 -12.58
CA LEU A 604 -6.30 21.98 -13.91
C LEU A 604 -7.15 23.25 -13.83
N GLN A 605 -8.13 23.30 -12.93
CA GLN A 605 -9.03 24.46 -12.73
C GLN A 605 -8.28 25.74 -12.35
N LYS A 606 -7.24 25.64 -11.51
CA LYS A 606 -6.37 26.77 -11.15
C LYS A 606 -5.58 27.35 -12.34
N ARG A 607 -5.62 26.68 -13.50
CA ARG A 607 -4.83 26.97 -14.70
C ARG A 607 -5.69 27.01 -15.96
N SER A 608 -7.01 26.98 -15.80
CA SER A 608 -8.01 27.08 -16.86
C SER A 608 -8.17 28.52 -17.33
#